data_AF-A0A4C1TEX5-F1
#
_entry.id   AF-A0A4C1TEX5-F1
#
_cell.length_a   1.000
_cell.length_b   1.000
_cell.length_c   1.000
_cell.angle_alpha   90.00
_cell.angle_beta   90.00
_cell.angle_gamma   90.00
#
_symmetry.space_group_name_H-M   'P 1'
#
loop_
_entity.id
_entity.type
_entity.pdbx_description
1 polymer ?
#
loop_
_entity_poly.entity_id
_entity_poly.type
_entity_poly.pdbx_seq_one_letter_code
_entity_poly.pdbx_strand_id
1 'polypeptide(L)'
;MESGFSKANSNNLPRVDAVMLGTFFASNRDFCSSEFRNVKTSMSSRASYGDDAVSYVQLKRDSKCCTVKCKICPEHKVHAKLYGCTLVVDEENEVVLSVQCEDCVASQGGCKHAIAFLMWLHRRSEEPSCTSVECYWKKSKLSRVGSSMKYMTAKELSKGNPILPANSLVLERSFWKRLERGN
;
A
#
# COMPACT_ATOMS: atom_id res chain seq x y z
N MET A 1 -12.58 -13.44 -17.65
CA MET A 1 -13.01 -12.90 -16.35
C MET A 1 -13.60 -14.04 -15.57
N GLU A 2 -13.19 -14.23 -14.31
CA GLU A 2 -13.61 -15.39 -13.52
C GLU A 2 -15.06 -15.24 -13.02
N SER A 3 -15.74 -16.37 -12.80
CA SER A 3 -17.13 -16.36 -12.29
C SER A 3 -17.18 -15.72 -10.91
N GLY A 4 -18.13 -14.79 -10.71
CA GLY A 4 -18.28 -14.04 -9.45
C GLY A 4 -17.31 -12.86 -9.27
N PHE A 5 -16.42 -12.60 -10.23
CA PHE A 5 -15.55 -11.42 -10.20
C PHE A 5 -16.14 -10.26 -11.00
N SER A 6 -15.93 -9.05 -10.51
CA SER A 6 -16.32 -7.77 -11.12
C SER A 6 -15.09 -6.98 -11.58
N LYS A 7 -15.25 -6.11 -12.59
CA LYS A 7 -14.13 -5.33 -13.13
C LYS A 7 -13.74 -4.29 -12.10
N ALA A 8 -12.44 -4.17 -11.81
CA ALA A 8 -11.97 -3.14 -10.92
C ALA A 8 -12.07 -1.75 -11.58
N ASN A 9 -12.44 -0.76 -10.78
CA ASN A 9 -12.46 0.66 -11.10
C ASN A 9 -12.11 1.46 -9.83
N SER A 10 -11.81 2.75 -9.97
CA SER A 10 -11.39 3.60 -8.85
C SER A 10 -12.39 3.66 -7.69
N ASN A 11 -13.66 3.32 -7.91
CA ASN A 11 -14.72 3.39 -6.89
C ASN A 11 -14.93 2.06 -6.15
N ASN A 12 -14.38 0.94 -6.63
CA ASN A 12 -14.65 -0.37 -6.06
C ASN A 12 -13.40 -1.12 -5.57
N LEU A 13 -12.21 -0.53 -5.67
CA LEU A 13 -11.00 -1.09 -5.08
C LEU A 13 -11.09 -1.11 -3.55
N PRO A 14 -10.55 -2.15 -2.87
CA PRO A 14 -10.39 -2.12 -1.43
C PRO A 14 -9.37 -1.05 -1.04
N ARG A 15 -9.60 -0.41 0.10
CA ARG A 15 -8.63 0.53 0.66
C ARG A 15 -7.43 -0.23 1.21
N VAL A 16 -6.22 0.19 0.81
CA VAL A 16 -4.97 -0.33 1.37
C VAL A 16 -4.14 0.88 1.77
N ASP A 17 -4.00 1.12 3.07
CA ASP A 17 -3.21 2.25 3.59
C ASP A 17 -1.78 1.85 3.95
N ALA A 18 -0.97 2.87 4.29
CA ALA A 18 0.43 2.69 4.68
C ALA A 18 0.63 1.83 5.96
N VAL A 19 -0.34 1.81 6.88
CA VAL A 19 -0.30 0.97 8.10
C VAL A 19 -0.54 -0.48 7.75
N MET A 20 -1.49 -0.77 6.86
CA MET A 20 -1.74 -2.13 6.37
C MET A 20 -0.49 -2.67 5.67
N LEU A 21 0.14 -1.85 4.82
CA LEU A 21 1.40 -2.21 4.17
C LEU A 21 2.52 -2.49 5.18
N GLY A 22 2.73 -1.58 6.14
CA GLY A 22 3.76 -1.74 7.16
C GLY A 22 3.55 -3.02 7.99
N THR A 23 2.30 -3.29 8.39
CA THR A 23 1.92 -4.49 9.13
C THR A 23 2.13 -5.75 8.31
N PHE A 24 1.76 -5.73 7.03
CA PHE A 24 1.96 -6.85 6.11
C PHE A 24 3.45 -7.18 5.95
N PHE A 25 4.30 -6.18 5.66
CA PHE A 25 5.74 -6.41 5.48
C PHE A 25 6.45 -6.81 6.79
N ALA A 26 5.97 -6.33 7.95
CA ALA A 26 6.53 -6.70 9.24
C ALA A 26 6.17 -8.14 9.66
N SER A 27 4.97 -8.62 9.31
CA SER A 27 4.47 -9.94 9.68
C SER A 27 4.87 -11.04 8.68
N ASN A 28 5.07 -10.72 7.40
CA ASN A 28 5.38 -11.70 6.38
C ASN A 28 6.89 -11.87 6.18
N ARG A 29 7.41 -13.02 6.63
CA ARG A 29 8.83 -13.37 6.54
C ARG A 29 9.34 -13.43 5.09
N ASP A 30 8.47 -13.77 4.15
CA ASP A 30 8.80 -13.87 2.72
C ASP A 30 9.19 -12.52 2.10
N PHE A 31 8.69 -11.41 2.66
CA PHE A 31 9.03 -10.05 2.24
C PHE A 31 9.99 -9.35 3.21
N CYS A 32 10.19 -9.92 4.41
CA CYS A 32 11.05 -9.38 5.45
C CYS A 32 12.50 -9.89 5.37
N SER A 33 12.82 -10.77 4.40
CA SER A 33 14.18 -11.29 4.19
C SER A 33 15.16 -10.18 3.77
N SER A 34 16.42 -10.28 4.18
CA SER A 34 17.49 -9.32 3.86
C SER A 34 17.69 -9.11 2.35
N GLU A 35 17.30 -10.08 1.52
CA GLU A 35 17.44 -10.02 0.06
C GLU A 35 16.38 -9.13 -0.62
N PHE A 36 15.23 -8.93 0.04
CA PHE A 36 14.15 -8.08 -0.46
C PHE A 36 14.20 -6.66 0.11
N ARG A 37 14.94 -6.44 1.20
CA ARG A 37 14.85 -5.23 2.00
C ARG A 37 15.23 -3.91 1.33
N ASN A 38 15.94 -3.88 0.19
CA ASN A 38 16.34 -2.57 -0.38
C ASN A 38 16.20 -2.42 -1.89
N VAL A 39 16.77 -3.31 -2.73
CA VAL A 39 16.83 -3.01 -4.18
C VAL A 39 15.60 -3.52 -4.94
N LYS A 40 15.19 -4.77 -4.72
CA LYS A 40 14.05 -5.38 -5.44
C LYS A 40 12.71 -4.77 -5.04
N THR A 41 12.49 -4.52 -3.75
CA THR A 41 11.27 -3.86 -3.27
C THR A 41 11.19 -2.42 -3.78
N SER A 42 12.27 -1.65 -3.68
CA SER A 42 12.33 -0.26 -4.18
C SER A 42 12.05 -0.17 -5.68
N MET A 43 12.64 -1.06 -6.49
CA MET A 43 12.39 -1.09 -7.93
C MET A 43 10.96 -1.51 -8.28
N SER A 44 10.42 -2.50 -7.58
CA SER A 44 9.08 -3.04 -7.86
C SER A 44 7.97 -2.12 -7.34
N SER A 45 8.23 -1.30 -6.33
CA SER A 45 7.27 -0.32 -5.79
C SER A 45 7.13 0.93 -6.66
N ARG A 46 7.97 1.11 -7.69
CA ARG A 46 7.95 2.30 -8.55
C ARG A 46 6.60 2.46 -9.24
N ALA A 47 6.17 3.72 -9.35
CA ALA A 47 4.95 4.10 -10.07
C ALA A 47 4.94 3.56 -11.50
N SER A 48 5.94 3.97 -12.26
CA SER A 48 6.14 3.59 -13.66
C SER A 48 6.04 2.08 -13.89
N TYR A 49 6.68 1.26 -13.06
CA TYR A 49 6.66 -0.19 -13.28
C TYR A 49 5.27 -0.79 -13.00
N GLY A 50 4.66 -0.46 -11.87
CA GLY A 50 3.35 -1.00 -11.51
C GLY A 50 2.26 -0.57 -12.50
N ASP A 51 2.26 0.69 -12.93
CA ASP A 51 1.25 1.22 -13.84
C ASP A 51 1.36 0.67 -15.27
N ASP A 52 2.59 0.39 -15.74
CA ASP A 52 2.80 -0.21 -17.07
C ASP A 52 2.62 -1.74 -17.07
N ALA A 53 2.87 -2.41 -15.94
CA ALA A 53 2.90 -3.87 -15.87
C ALA A 53 1.57 -4.50 -15.43
N VAL A 54 0.76 -3.83 -14.60
CA VAL A 54 -0.48 -4.38 -14.06
C VAL A 54 -1.63 -4.21 -15.06
N SER A 55 -2.31 -5.30 -15.37
CA SER A 55 -3.42 -5.35 -16.34
C SER A 55 -4.56 -6.26 -15.87
N TYR A 56 -5.73 -6.13 -16.49
CA TYR A 56 -6.90 -7.00 -16.28
C TYR A 56 -7.26 -7.23 -14.81
N VAL A 57 -7.40 -6.15 -14.04
CA VAL A 57 -7.72 -6.21 -12.61
C VAL A 57 -9.21 -6.52 -12.41
N GLN A 58 -9.48 -7.53 -11.61
CA GLN A 58 -10.82 -8.00 -11.26
C GLN A 58 -10.88 -8.21 -9.74
N LEU A 59 -12.03 -8.00 -9.13
CA LEU A 59 -12.21 -8.20 -7.69
C LEU A 59 -13.52 -8.91 -7.37
N LYS A 60 -13.53 -9.61 -6.25
CA LYS A 60 -14.69 -10.26 -5.67
C LYS A 60 -14.73 -9.95 -4.18
N ARG A 61 -15.89 -9.52 -3.69
CA ARG A 61 -16.13 -9.34 -2.26
C ARG A 61 -16.90 -10.53 -1.73
N ASP A 62 -16.33 -11.19 -0.73
CA ASP A 62 -16.94 -12.29 -0.02
C ASP A 62 -17.04 -11.90 1.46
N SER A 63 -18.22 -11.43 1.87
CA SER A 63 -18.51 -10.91 3.22
C SER A 63 -17.58 -9.77 3.62
N LYS A 64 -16.55 -10.05 4.42
CA LYS A 64 -15.58 -9.08 4.94
C LYS A 64 -14.26 -9.03 4.17
N CYS A 65 -14.02 -9.99 3.27
CA CYS A 65 -12.78 -10.09 2.51
C CYS A 65 -13.00 -9.65 1.06
N CYS A 66 -12.08 -8.83 0.55
CA CYS A 66 -11.99 -8.47 -0.85
C CYS A 66 -10.81 -9.19 -1.49
N THR A 67 -11.11 -10.08 -2.45
CA THR A 67 -10.10 -10.78 -3.26
C THR A 67 -9.92 -10.02 -4.56
N VAL A 68 -8.72 -9.47 -4.78
CA VAL A 68 -8.33 -8.75 -6.00
C VAL A 68 -7.35 -9.61 -6.79
N LYS A 69 -7.64 -9.82 -8.06
CA LYS A 69 -6.78 -10.54 -9.00
C LYS A 69 -6.34 -9.63 -10.13
N CYS A 70 -5.15 -9.84 -10.65
CA CYS A 70 -4.66 -9.15 -11.83
C CYS A 70 -3.77 -10.05 -12.70
N LYS A 71 -3.42 -9.51 -13.87
CA LYS A 71 -2.41 -10.06 -14.78
C LYS A 71 -1.23 -9.10 -14.86
N ILE A 72 -0.01 -9.63 -14.79
CA ILE A 72 1.21 -8.81 -14.74
C ILE A 72 2.14 -9.18 -15.89
N CYS A 73 2.57 -8.15 -16.63
CA CYS A 73 3.52 -8.27 -17.72
C CYS A 73 4.95 -8.54 -17.19
N PRO A 74 5.65 -9.57 -17.69
CA PRO A 74 7.06 -9.78 -17.39
C PRO A 74 7.91 -8.66 -18.01
N GLU A 75 8.80 -8.06 -17.21
CA GLU A 75 9.69 -7.00 -17.68
C GLU A 75 10.68 -7.46 -18.77
N HIS A 76 11.30 -8.63 -18.61
CA HIS A 76 12.35 -9.10 -19.53
C HIS A 76 11.83 -9.92 -20.71
N LYS A 77 10.51 -10.12 -20.81
CA LYS A 77 9.86 -10.90 -21.88
C LYS A 77 8.42 -10.41 -22.09
N VAL A 78 8.26 -9.20 -22.62
CA VAL A 78 6.94 -8.55 -22.78
C VAL A 78 5.96 -9.30 -23.70
N HIS A 79 6.44 -10.22 -24.53
CA HIS A 79 5.61 -11.12 -25.36
C HIS A 79 5.33 -12.48 -24.69
N ALA A 80 5.86 -12.74 -23.50
CA ALA A 80 5.64 -13.99 -22.79
C ALA A 80 4.30 -13.98 -22.01
N LYS A 81 3.95 -15.16 -21.50
CA LYS A 81 2.75 -15.38 -20.69
C LYS A 81 2.67 -14.38 -19.53
N LEU A 82 1.50 -13.76 -19.37
CA LEU A 82 1.17 -12.90 -18.23
C LEU A 82 1.11 -13.72 -16.94
N TYR A 83 1.74 -13.22 -15.87
CA TYR A 83 1.64 -13.83 -14.54
C TYR A 83 0.31 -13.46 -13.89
N GLY A 84 -0.33 -14.41 -13.22
CA GLY A 84 -1.46 -14.11 -12.34
C GLY A 84 -0.97 -13.62 -10.98
N CYS A 85 -1.64 -12.63 -10.40
CA CYS A 85 -1.45 -12.31 -8.99
C CYS A 85 -2.80 -12.21 -8.29
N THR A 86 -2.86 -12.74 -7.07
CA THR A 86 -4.04 -12.72 -6.20
C THR A 86 -3.65 -12.03 -4.89
N LEU A 87 -4.42 -11.03 -4.50
CA LEU A 87 -4.28 -10.26 -3.27
C LEU A 87 -5.59 -10.34 -2.51
N VAL A 88 -5.52 -10.59 -1.20
CA VAL A 88 -6.69 -10.69 -0.33
C VAL A 88 -6.57 -9.66 0.79
N VAL A 89 -7.58 -8.78 0.91
CA VAL A 89 -7.69 -7.77 1.97
C VAL A 89 -8.89 -8.12 2.86
N ASP A 90 -8.70 -8.08 4.18
CA ASP A 90 -9.80 -8.02 5.14
C ASP A 90 -10.20 -6.55 5.30
N GLU A 91 -11.35 -6.17 4.72
CA GLU A 91 -11.85 -4.78 4.72
C GLU A 91 -12.38 -4.36 6.11
N GLU A 92 -12.73 -5.31 6.98
CA GLU A 92 -13.23 -5.04 8.34
C GLU A 92 -12.09 -4.77 9.32
N ASN A 93 -11.03 -5.59 9.25
CA ASN A 93 -9.88 -5.48 10.14
C ASN A 93 -8.78 -4.56 9.58
N GLU A 94 -8.94 -4.07 8.35
CA GLU A 94 -7.94 -3.23 7.68
C GLU A 94 -6.57 -3.92 7.61
N VAL A 95 -6.56 -5.19 7.16
CA VAL A 95 -5.34 -6.01 7.05
C VAL A 95 -5.23 -6.64 5.68
N VAL A 96 -4.05 -6.54 5.07
CA VAL A 96 -3.70 -7.37 3.91
C VAL A 96 -3.40 -8.78 4.40
N LEU A 97 -4.22 -9.74 4.01
CA LEU A 97 -4.08 -11.14 4.45
C LEU A 97 -2.99 -11.86 3.65
N SER A 98 -2.96 -11.67 2.33
CA SER A 98 -1.97 -12.34 1.48
C SER A 98 -1.80 -11.66 0.13
N VAL A 99 -0.62 -11.85 -0.47
CA VAL A 99 -0.33 -11.50 -1.85
C VAL A 99 0.46 -12.65 -2.48
N GLN A 100 -0.11 -13.28 -3.50
CA GLN A 100 0.46 -14.47 -4.14
C GLN A 100 0.59 -14.23 -5.64
N CYS A 101 1.74 -14.59 -6.19
CA CYS A 101 1.96 -14.63 -7.63
C CYS A 101 1.90 -16.07 -8.14
N GLU A 102 1.05 -16.29 -9.12
CA GLU A 102 0.91 -17.56 -9.84
C GLU A 102 2.02 -17.68 -10.89
N ASP A 103 2.53 -18.90 -11.08
CA ASP A 103 3.51 -19.26 -12.12
C ASP A 103 4.88 -18.55 -12.05
N CYS A 104 5.21 -17.86 -10.95
CA CYS A 104 6.53 -17.26 -10.76
C CYS A 104 7.44 -18.15 -9.91
N VAL A 105 8.68 -18.37 -10.38
CA VAL A 105 9.72 -19.15 -9.65
C VAL A 105 10.03 -18.55 -8.28
N ALA A 106 9.89 -17.23 -8.12
CA ALA A 106 10.11 -16.51 -6.87
C ALA A 106 8.82 -16.28 -6.05
N SER A 107 7.73 -16.98 -6.36
CA SER A 107 6.42 -16.78 -5.70
C SER A 107 6.47 -17.01 -4.18
N GLN A 108 7.25 -17.99 -3.72
CA GLN A 108 7.42 -18.32 -2.29
C GLN A 108 8.33 -17.36 -1.51
N GLY A 109 8.96 -16.38 -2.17
CA GLY A 109 9.91 -15.46 -1.55
C GLY A 109 9.65 -14.01 -1.87
N GLY A 110 8.39 -13.59 -2.04
CA GLY A 110 8.08 -12.17 -2.26
C GLY A 110 8.52 -11.63 -3.63
N CYS A 111 8.10 -12.27 -4.72
CA CYS A 111 8.46 -11.85 -6.07
C CYS A 111 8.13 -10.37 -6.40
N LYS A 112 8.82 -9.82 -7.41
CA LYS A 112 8.60 -8.45 -7.89
C LYS A 112 7.15 -8.17 -8.30
N HIS A 113 6.46 -9.18 -8.83
CA HIS A 113 5.08 -9.05 -9.30
C HIS A 113 4.11 -8.83 -8.13
N ALA A 114 4.27 -9.59 -7.03
CA ALA A 114 3.48 -9.44 -5.83
C ALA A 114 3.66 -8.05 -5.19
N ILE A 115 4.91 -7.59 -5.09
CA ILE A 115 5.22 -6.25 -4.54
C ILE A 115 4.66 -5.15 -5.43
N ALA A 116 4.87 -5.25 -6.74
CA ALA A 116 4.36 -4.27 -7.70
C ALA A 116 2.83 -4.17 -7.64
N PHE A 117 2.14 -5.31 -7.52
CA PHE A 117 0.68 -5.32 -7.41
C PHE A 117 0.16 -4.73 -6.11
N LEU A 118 0.76 -5.11 -4.98
CA LEU A 118 0.41 -4.57 -3.66
C LEU A 118 0.60 -3.05 -3.61
N MET A 119 1.73 -2.56 -4.09
CA MET A 119 2.04 -1.13 -4.14
C MET A 119 1.17 -0.37 -5.14
N TRP A 120 0.85 -0.99 -6.29
CA TRP A 120 -0.09 -0.44 -7.24
C TRP A 120 -1.48 -0.26 -6.60
N LEU A 121 -1.98 -1.28 -5.89
CA LEU A 121 -3.29 -1.24 -5.25
C LEU A 121 -3.36 -0.14 -4.16
N HIS A 122 -2.33 -0.04 -3.32
CA HIS A 122 -2.21 1.02 -2.33
C HIS A 122 -2.35 2.41 -2.96
N ARG A 123 -1.53 2.73 -3.99
CA ARG A 123 -1.60 4.02 -4.69
C ARG A 123 -2.98 4.28 -5.28
N ARG A 124 -3.55 3.30 -5.99
CA ARG A 124 -4.87 3.44 -6.63
C ARG A 124 -6.01 3.59 -5.64
N SER A 125 -5.86 3.07 -4.43
CA SER A 125 -6.85 3.22 -3.37
C SER A 125 -6.76 4.56 -2.63
N GLU A 126 -5.60 5.23 -2.71
CA GLU A 126 -5.37 6.56 -2.10
C GLU A 126 -5.53 7.72 -3.10
N GLU A 127 -5.55 7.45 -4.41
CA GLU A 127 -5.83 8.46 -5.43
C GLU A 127 -7.21 9.11 -5.16
N PRO A 128 -7.29 10.45 -4.95
CA PRO A 128 -8.56 11.11 -4.76
C PRO A 128 -9.40 10.98 -6.04
N SER A 129 -10.73 10.98 -5.89
CA SER A 129 -11.63 10.94 -7.05
C SER A 129 -11.28 12.06 -8.02
N CYS A 130 -11.29 11.80 -9.33
CA CYS A 130 -10.94 12.77 -10.37
C CYS A 130 -11.82 14.04 -10.40
N THR A 131 -12.88 14.08 -9.59
CA THR A 131 -13.77 15.23 -9.36
C THR A 131 -13.41 16.05 -8.12
N SER A 132 -12.48 15.58 -7.28
CA SER A 132 -11.98 16.29 -6.11
C SER A 132 -10.88 17.28 -6.53
N VAL A 133 -11.27 18.51 -6.85
CA VAL A 133 -10.29 19.59 -7.09
C VAL A 133 -9.87 20.16 -5.74
N GLU A 134 -8.74 19.70 -5.21
CA GLU A 134 -8.14 20.34 -4.04
C GLU A 134 -7.39 21.62 -4.47
N CYS A 135 -7.84 22.78 -3.98
CA CYS A 135 -7.10 24.03 -4.16
C CYS A 135 -5.85 24.02 -3.27
N TYR A 136 -4.67 23.97 -3.90
CA TYR A 136 -3.36 24.05 -3.24
C TYR A 136 -2.78 25.48 -3.20
N TRP A 137 -3.36 26.42 -3.94
CA TRP A 137 -3.03 27.85 -3.86
C TRP A 137 -3.70 28.48 -2.63
N LYS A 138 -3.32 27.99 -1.45
CA LYS A 138 -3.79 28.46 -0.15
C LYS A 138 -2.59 28.57 0.79
N LYS A 139 -2.52 29.63 1.59
CA LYS A 139 -1.51 29.73 2.65
C LYS A 139 -1.69 28.56 3.63
N SER A 140 -0.60 27.91 4.02
CA SER A 140 -0.66 26.78 4.95
C SER A 140 -1.26 27.25 6.29
N LYS A 141 -2.00 26.37 6.99
CA LYS A 141 -2.56 26.71 8.31
C LYS A 141 -1.44 27.10 9.30
N LEU A 142 -0.28 26.47 9.20
CA LEU A 142 0.90 26.76 10.01
C LEU A 142 1.49 28.15 9.77
N SER A 143 1.43 28.66 8.53
CA SER A 143 1.91 30.02 8.23
C SER A 143 1.13 31.15 8.91
N ARG A 144 -0.03 30.81 9.52
CA ARG A 144 -0.86 31.77 10.27
C ARG A 144 -0.47 31.86 11.74
N VAL A 145 0.35 30.93 12.25
CA VAL A 145 0.87 30.95 13.61
C VAL A 145 1.86 32.10 13.75
N GLY A 146 1.72 32.90 14.80
CA GLY A 146 2.52 34.11 15.06
C GLY A 146 2.05 35.37 14.34
N SER A 147 1.16 35.27 13.34
CA SER A 147 0.57 36.43 12.65
C SER A 147 -0.89 36.66 13.05
N SER A 148 -1.78 35.72 12.70
CA SER A 148 -3.22 35.79 13.02
C SER A 148 -3.67 34.78 14.09
N MET A 149 -2.83 33.79 14.39
CA MET A 149 -3.07 32.77 15.42
C MET A 149 -1.90 32.77 16.40
N LYS A 150 -2.13 33.07 17.68
CA LYS A 150 -1.06 33.33 18.65
C LYS A 150 -0.20 32.10 18.95
N TYR A 151 -0.81 30.92 19.01
CA TYR A 151 -0.15 29.64 19.18
C TYR A 151 -1.07 28.53 18.66
N MET A 152 -0.50 27.36 18.36
CA MET A 152 -1.25 26.14 18.10
C MET A 152 -0.78 25.09 19.09
N THR A 153 -1.71 24.43 19.77
CA THR A 153 -1.38 23.32 20.65
C THR A 153 -1.10 22.05 19.84
N ALA A 154 -0.29 21.13 20.37
CA ALA A 154 -0.02 19.84 19.71
C ALA A 154 -1.32 19.02 19.46
N LYS A 155 -2.35 19.22 20.29
CA LYS A 155 -3.69 18.64 20.13
C LYS A 155 -4.46 19.23 18.94
N GLU A 156 -4.23 20.49 18.59
CA GLU A 156 -4.86 21.14 17.43
C GLU A 156 -4.11 20.85 16.13
N LEU A 157 -2.78 20.71 16.21
CA LEU A 157 -1.94 20.27 15.11
C LEU A 157 -2.31 18.86 14.61
N SER A 158 -2.72 17.98 15.54
CA SER A 158 -3.13 16.61 15.26
C SER A 158 -4.58 16.47 14.76
N LYS A 159 -5.38 17.55 14.76
CA LYS A 159 -6.75 17.58 14.17
C LYS A 159 -6.76 17.76 12.65
N GLY A 160 -5.76 17.24 11.94
CA GLY A 160 -5.95 16.90 10.54
C GLY A 160 -6.97 15.76 10.43
N ASN A 161 -7.63 15.59 9.29
CA ASN A 161 -8.31 14.31 9.01
C ASN A 161 -7.31 13.19 9.35
N PRO A 162 -7.67 12.22 10.20
CA PRO A 162 -6.74 11.18 10.57
C PRO A 162 -6.41 10.39 9.30
N ILE A 163 -5.23 10.65 8.75
CA ILE A 163 -4.59 9.75 7.78
C ILE A 163 -4.14 8.48 8.53
N LEU A 164 -4.07 8.52 9.87
CA LEU A 164 -3.66 7.43 10.74
C LEU A 164 -4.46 7.48 12.07
N PRO A 165 -4.93 6.34 12.61
CA PRO A 165 -5.49 6.31 13.96
C PRO A 165 -4.44 6.65 15.01
N ALA A 166 -4.86 7.44 16.01
CA ALA A 166 -4.06 7.90 17.13
C ALA A 166 -3.73 6.75 18.10
N ASN A 167 -2.77 5.90 17.75
CA ASN A 167 -2.10 5.03 18.70
C ASN A 167 -0.60 4.91 18.35
N SER A 168 0.08 6.06 18.45
CA SER A 168 1.54 6.16 18.34
C SER A 168 2.24 5.62 19.60
N LEU A 169 2.10 4.32 19.86
CA LEU A 169 2.97 3.59 20.80
C LEU A 169 3.94 2.63 20.09
N VAL A 170 3.84 2.51 18.77
CA VAL A 170 4.67 1.57 17.99
C VAL A 170 6.00 2.18 17.54
N LEU A 171 6.08 3.50 17.38
CA LEU A 171 7.28 4.20 16.92
C LEU A 171 8.33 4.46 18.01
N GLU A 172 7.95 4.54 19.29
CA GLU A 172 8.94 4.74 20.36
C GLU A 172 9.67 3.46 20.77
N ARG A 173 9.04 2.28 20.59
CA ARG A 173 9.61 1.03 21.11
C ARG A 173 10.73 0.45 20.26
N SER A 174 10.84 0.85 19.00
CA SER A 174 11.89 0.42 18.06
C SER A 174 13.13 1.33 18.09
N PHE A 175 13.01 2.58 18.52
CA PHE A 175 14.15 3.49 18.70
C PHE A 175 14.85 3.28 20.05
N TRP A 176 14.11 3.06 21.15
CA TRP A 176 14.73 2.90 22.47
C TRP A 176 15.44 1.55 22.69
N LYS A 177 14.95 0.45 22.08
CA LYS A 177 15.61 -0.87 22.20
C LYS A 177 16.97 -0.98 21.47
N ARG A 178 17.42 0.07 20.78
CA ARG A 178 18.72 0.14 20.11
C ARG A 178 19.80 0.82 20.94
N LEU A 179 19.44 1.59 21.98
CA LEU A 179 20.42 2.23 22.87
C LEU A 179 20.85 1.34 24.05
N GLU A 180 20.05 0.35 24.45
CA GLU A 180 20.34 -0.50 25.62
C GLU A 180 21.11 -1.80 25.31
N ARG A 181 21.58 -1.99 24.06
CA ARG A 181 22.43 -3.14 23.67
C ARG A 181 23.78 -2.73 23.11
N GLY A 182 24.31 -1.60 23.58
CA GLY A 182 25.66 -1.13 23.31
C GLY A 182 26.41 -0.87 24.59
N ASN A 183 26.71 -1.94 25.34
CA ASN A 183 27.86 -2.03 26.24
C ASN A 183 28.27 -3.50 26.35
#